data_AF-A0A3M7MD10-F1
#
_entry.id   AF-A0A3M7MD10-F1
#
_cell.length_a   1.000
_cell.length_b   1.000
_cell.length_c   1.000
_cell.angle_alpha   90.00
_cell.angle_beta   90.00
_cell.angle_gamma   90.00
#
_symmetry.space_group_name_H-M   'P 1'
#
loop_
_entity.id
_entity.type
_entity.pdbx_description
1 polymer ?
#
loop_
_entity_poly.entity_id
_entity_poly.type
_entity_poly.pdbx_seq_one_letter_code
_entity_poly.pdbx_strand_id
1 'polypeptide(L)'
;MRPTLCLRLPRRINQKQIEDLSNFPHLNAFNSRLDATAVQALKEESRPKTGPKLPYLVAVKDNICTREFKTTASSAILKDFTSPYEATVVRLIKETGAVIVGKTNMDEFGMGSHSTNSHFGPVKMVRPSGEEFSAGGSSGGSAVAVATNQAWA
;
A
#
# COMPACT_ATOMS: atom_id res chain seq x y z
N MET A 1 -2.93 31.48 -2.39
CA MET A 1 -2.15 30.27 -2.66
C MET A 1 -2.34 29.31 -1.49
N ARG A 2 -2.99 28.15 -1.68
CA ARG A 2 -2.98 27.11 -0.64
C ARG A 2 -1.57 26.53 -0.61
N PRO A 3 -0.91 26.42 0.56
CA PRO A 3 0.44 25.90 0.63
C PRO A 3 0.45 24.51 0.02
N THR A 4 1.42 24.24 -0.85
CA THR A 4 1.73 22.91 -1.36
C THR A 4 2.08 22.07 -0.13
N LEU A 5 1.09 21.36 0.41
CA LEU A 5 1.30 20.42 1.50
C LEU A 5 2.10 19.28 0.89
N CYS A 6 3.43 19.42 0.92
CA CYS A 6 4.33 18.30 0.75
C CYS A 6 4.01 17.37 1.91
N LEU A 7 3.07 16.44 1.67
CA LEU A 7 2.62 15.44 2.63
C LEU A 7 3.82 14.56 2.94
N ARG A 8 4.63 14.98 3.91
CA ARG A 8 5.65 14.12 4.49
C ARG A 8 4.91 13.06 5.28
N LEU A 9 5.01 11.82 4.80
CA LEU A 9 4.64 10.67 5.59
C LEU A 9 5.33 10.75 6.97
N PRO A 10 4.63 10.37 8.04
CA PRO A 10 5.13 10.52 9.38
C PRO A 10 6.35 9.62 9.58
N ARG A 11 7.32 10.13 10.35
CA ARG A 11 8.51 9.36 10.75
C ARG A 11 8.24 8.31 11.83
N ARG A 12 6.97 8.04 12.17
CA ARG A 12 6.50 6.97 13.07
C ARG A 12 5.02 6.67 12.78
N ILE A 13 4.58 5.44 13.00
CA ILE A 13 3.16 5.07 12.96
C ILE A 13 2.38 5.92 13.98
N ASN A 14 1.34 6.62 13.51
CA ASN A 14 0.43 7.40 14.35
C ASN A 14 -1.04 7.05 14.05
N GLN A 15 -1.94 7.49 14.94
CA GLN A 15 -3.36 7.16 14.87
C GLN A 15 -4.01 7.65 13.56
N LYS A 16 -3.71 8.89 13.13
CA LYS A 16 -4.23 9.46 11.89
C LYS A 16 -3.87 8.61 10.66
N GLN A 17 -2.63 8.13 10.58
CA GLN A 17 -2.18 7.28 9.47
C GLN A 17 -2.97 5.96 9.39
N ILE A 18 -3.30 5.39 10.56
CA ILE A 18 -4.10 4.16 10.67
C ILE A 18 -5.54 4.43 10.23
N GLU A 19 -6.11 5.58 10.59
CA GLU A 19 -7.45 6.01 10.14
C GLU A 19 -7.48 6.26 8.62
N ASP A 20 -6.43 6.88 8.08
CA ASP A 20 -6.31 7.17 6.65
C ASP A 20 -6.38 5.90 5.78
N LEU A 21 -5.97 4.74 6.30
CA LEU A 21 -6.14 3.45 5.60
C LEU A 21 -7.59 3.18 5.20
N SER A 22 -8.57 3.69 5.94
CA SER A 22 -10.01 3.50 5.68
C SER A 22 -10.70 4.70 5.03
N ASN A 23 -10.08 5.88 5.01
CA ASN A 23 -10.70 7.14 4.54
C ASN A 23 -10.84 7.25 3.01
N PHE A 24 -10.07 6.47 2.24
CA PHE A 24 -9.98 6.62 0.78
C PHE A 24 -10.36 5.35 -0.01
N PRO A 25 -11.49 4.67 0.28
CA PRO A 25 -11.88 3.45 -0.45
C PRO A 25 -12.20 3.75 -1.92
N HIS A 26 -12.73 4.94 -2.22
CA HIS A 26 -13.11 5.38 -3.55
C HIS A 26 -11.92 5.53 -4.53
N LEU A 27 -10.68 5.60 -4.03
CA LEU A 27 -9.48 5.68 -4.86
C LEU A 27 -8.93 4.31 -5.28
N ASN A 28 -9.46 3.23 -4.68
CA ASN A 28 -9.10 1.84 -5.01
C ASN A 28 -7.59 1.53 -4.96
N ALA A 29 -6.87 2.10 -3.98
CA ALA A 29 -5.42 1.99 -3.88
C ALA A 29 -4.91 0.60 -3.44
N PHE A 30 -5.77 -0.26 -2.86
CA PHE A 30 -5.40 -1.54 -2.27
C PHE A 30 -6.27 -2.67 -2.81
N ASN A 31 -5.66 -3.79 -3.20
CA ASN A 31 -6.36 -5.04 -3.49
C ASN A 31 -6.72 -5.79 -2.20
N SER A 32 -5.86 -5.69 -1.18
CA SER A 32 -6.11 -6.19 0.16
C SER A 32 -5.42 -5.30 1.19
N ARG A 33 -6.03 -5.13 2.36
CA ARG A 33 -5.46 -4.35 3.46
C ARG A 33 -5.96 -4.85 4.81
N LEU A 34 -5.17 -4.59 5.84
CA LEU A 34 -5.56 -4.79 7.23
C LEU A 34 -6.54 -3.69 7.67
N ASP A 35 -7.38 -4.03 8.65
CA ASP A 35 -8.16 -3.05 9.38
C ASP A 35 -7.30 -2.34 10.45
N ALA A 36 -7.87 -1.28 11.03
CA ALA A 36 -7.19 -0.47 12.04
C ALA A 36 -6.78 -1.28 13.28
N THR A 37 -7.60 -2.24 13.72
CA THR A 37 -7.35 -3.05 14.91
C THR A 37 -6.16 -3.98 14.69
N ALA A 38 -6.10 -4.66 13.54
CA ALA A 38 -4.99 -5.51 13.15
C ALA A 38 -3.69 -4.72 13.04
N VAL A 39 -3.74 -3.49 12.50
CA VAL A 39 -2.56 -2.61 12.43
C VAL A 39 -2.07 -2.20 13.81
N GLN A 40 -2.96 -1.93 14.77
CA GLN A 40 -2.56 -1.60 16.14
C GLN A 40 -1.89 -2.78 16.84
N ALA A 41 -2.46 -3.99 16.71
CA ALA A 41 -1.86 -5.20 17.28
C ALA A 41 -0.45 -5.44 16.72
N LEU A 42 -0.29 -5.40 15.39
CA LEU A 42 1.03 -5.58 14.76
C LEU A 42 2.03 -4.48 15.13
N LYS A 43 1.57 -3.24 15.30
CA LYS A 43 2.41 -2.13 15.77
C LYS A 43 2.93 -2.41 17.18
N GLU A 44 2.10 -2.93 18.09
CA GLU A 44 2.49 -3.28 19.46
C GLU A 44 3.47 -4.46 19.52
N GLU A 45 3.29 -5.43 18.62
CA GLU A 45 4.17 -6.59 18.45
C GLU A 45 5.47 -6.27 17.71
N SER A 46 5.52 -5.17 16.94
CA SER A 46 6.68 -4.83 16.13
C SER A 46 7.95 -4.66 16.97
N ARG A 47 8.94 -5.51 16.72
CA ARG A 47 10.26 -5.46 17.35
C ARG A 47 11.32 -5.50 16.24
N PRO A 48 12.13 -4.44 16.05
CA PRO A 48 13.21 -4.46 15.08
C PRO A 48 14.23 -5.53 15.47
N LYS A 49 14.62 -6.36 14.50
CA LYS A 49 15.63 -7.41 14.68
C LYS A 49 17.02 -6.92 14.32
N THR A 50 17.13 -6.05 13.32
CA THR A 50 18.40 -5.55 12.78
C THR A 50 18.25 -4.12 12.26
N GLY A 51 19.32 -3.32 12.31
CA GLY A 51 19.40 -2.00 11.67
C GLY A 51 18.59 -0.87 12.32
N PRO A 52 18.45 0.29 11.63
CA PRO A 52 17.67 1.42 12.11
C PRO A 52 16.20 1.05 12.29
N LYS A 53 15.59 1.50 13.40
CA LYS A 53 14.16 1.29 13.64
C LYS A 53 13.33 2.10 12.64
N LEU A 54 12.57 1.43 11.79
CA LEU A 54 11.62 2.04 10.86
C LEU A 54 10.20 1.63 11.24
N PRO A 55 9.61 2.22 12.30
CA PRO A 55 8.26 1.88 12.74
C PRO A 55 7.28 2.60 11.79
N TYR A 56 7.18 2.11 10.57
CA TYR A 56 6.41 2.67 9.46
C TYR A 56 5.33 1.68 9.03
N LEU A 57 4.17 2.21 8.63
CA LEU A 57 3.23 1.45 7.82
C LEU A 57 3.77 1.38 6.41
N VAL A 58 3.88 0.17 5.86
CA VAL A 58 4.36 -0.09 4.50
C VAL A 58 3.32 -0.89 3.74
N ALA A 59 2.93 -0.41 2.57
CA ALA A 59 2.11 -1.12 1.62
C ALA A 59 3.01 -1.74 0.55
N VAL A 60 2.69 -2.95 0.10
CA VAL A 60 3.55 -3.69 -0.84
C VAL A 60 2.83 -3.84 -2.16
N LYS A 61 3.50 -3.51 -3.27
CA LYS A 61 2.91 -3.71 -4.62
C LYS A 61 2.48 -5.16 -4.82
N ASP A 62 1.29 -5.39 -5.38
CA ASP A 62 0.67 -6.72 -5.38
C ASP A 62 1.33 -7.76 -6.32
N ASN A 63 2.37 -7.37 -7.06
CA ASN A 63 3.26 -8.31 -7.77
C ASN A 63 4.52 -8.68 -6.96
N ILE A 64 4.63 -8.24 -5.70
CA ILE A 64 5.69 -8.62 -4.77
C ILE A 64 5.12 -9.64 -3.78
N CYS A 65 5.79 -10.78 -3.66
CA CYS A 65 5.33 -11.91 -2.88
C CYS A 65 5.39 -11.64 -1.36
N THR A 66 4.25 -11.92 -0.70
CA THR A 66 4.07 -11.87 0.75
C THR A 66 3.48 -13.20 1.22
N ARG A 67 3.80 -13.63 2.45
CA ARG A 67 3.18 -14.84 3.04
C ARG A 67 1.82 -14.56 3.68
N GLU A 68 1.65 -13.39 4.27
CA GLU A 68 0.45 -13.00 5.03
C GLU A 68 -0.71 -12.53 4.14
N PHE A 69 -0.41 -12.08 2.91
CA PHE A 69 -1.39 -11.62 1.94
C PHE A 69 -1.27 -12.40 0.64
N LYS A 70 -2.39 -12.59 -0.05
CA LYS A 70 -2.41 -13.10 -1.42
C LYS A 70 -1.59 -12.18 -2.33
N THR A 71 -1.01 -12.75 -3.38
CA THR A 71 -0.23 -12.00 -4.38
C THR A 71 -0.89 -12.19 -5.72
N THR A 72 -1.77 -11.26 -6.10
CA THR A 72 -2.65 -11.47 -7.26
C THR A 72 -2.10 -10.85 -8.53
N ALA A 73 -1.05 -10.03 -8.43
CA ALA A 73 -0.57 -9.19 -9.54
C ALA A 73 -1.70 -8.37 -10.21
N SER A 74 -2.74 -8.03 -9.44
CA SER A 74 -3.99 -7.42 -9.93
C SER A 74 -4.69 -8.19 -11.06
N SER A 75 -4.51 -9.52 -11.10
CA SER A 75 -5.05 -10.43 -12.11
C SER A 75 -6.12 -11.36 -11.55
N ALA A 76 -7.13 -11.66 -12.38
CA ALA A 76 -8.10 -12.72 -12.08
C ALA A 76 -7.45 -14.09 -11.93
N ILE A 77 -6.38 -14.36 -12.69
CA ILE A 77 -5.70 -15.66 -12.75
C ILE A 77 -5.07 -16.01 -11.40
N LEU A 78 -4.57 -15.00 -10.67
CA LEU A 78 -3.88 -15.17 -9.40
C LEU A 78 -4.69 -14.67 -8.20
N LYS A 79 -6.01 -14.42 -8.36
CA LYS A 79 -6.86 -13.86 -7.30
C LYS A 79 -6.81 -14.63 -5.97
N ASP A 80 -6.54 -15.94 -6.04
CA ASP A 80 -6.47 -16.86 -4.91
C ASP A 80 -5.05 -17.38 -4.62
N PHE A 81 -4.03 -16.83 -5.27
CA PHE A 81 -2.65 -17.27 -5.09
C PHE A 81 -2.06 -16.82 -3.74
N THR A 82 -1.62 -17.79 -2.95
CA THR A 82 -0.82 -17.59 -1.73
C THR A 82 0.61 -18.03 -2.01
N SER A 83 1.58 -17.13 -1.82
CA SER A 83 2.98 -17.41 -2.09
C SER A 83 3.58 -18.35 -1.03
N PRO A 84 4.34 -19.39 -1.41
CA PRO A 84 5.04 -20.26 -0.46
C PRO A 84 6.28 -19.59 0.18
N TYR A 85 6.74 -18.47 -0.39
CA TYR A 85 7.89 -17.70 0.10
C TYR A 85 7.54 -16.22 0.29
N GLU A 86 8.35 -15.54 1.09
CA GLU A 86 8.30 -14.09 1.25
C GLU A 86 9.42 -13.47 0.43
N ALA A 87 9.12 -12.39 -0.32
CA ALA A 87 10.14 -11.70 -1.09
C ALA A 87 11.22 -11.12 -0.16
N THR A 88 12.49 -11.18 -0.58
CA THR A 88 13.63 -10.69 0.21
C THR A 88 13.44 -9.26 0.69
N VAL A 89 12.93 -8.37 -0.16
CA VAL A 89 12.65 -6.97 0.20
C VAL A 89 11.62 -6.85 1.32
N VAL A 90 10.57 -7.66 1.31
CA VAL A 90 9.52 -7.66 2.34
C VAL A 90 10.11 -8.14 3.67
N ARG A 91 10.90 -9.22 3.64
CA ARG A 91 11.59 -9.74 4.82
C ARG A 91 12.51 -8.67 5.44
N LEU A 92 13.33 -8.02 4.63
CA LEU A 92 14.25 -6.97 5.08
C LEU A 92 13.49 -5.77 5.67
N ILE A 93 12.39 -5.35 5.06
CA ILE A 93 11.54 -4.27 5.59
C ILE A 93 10.97 -4.67 6.96
N LYS A 94 10.42 -5.88 7.11
CA LYS A 94 9.89 -6.37 8.39
C LYS A 94 10.96 -6.44 9.49
N GLU A 95 12.19 -6.80 9.15
CA GLU A 95 13.31 -6.86 10.09
C GLU A 95 13.63 -5.50 10.74
N THR A 96 13.27 -4.39 10.09
CA THR A 96 13.41 -3.02 10.65
C THR A 96 12.29 -2.63 11.64
N GLY A 97 11.30 -3.51 11.85
CA GLY A 97 10.12 -3.25 12.68
C GLY A 97 9.00 -2.50 11.94
N ALA A 98 9.02 -2.46 10.61
CA ALA A 98 7.93 -1.94 9.81
C ALA A 98 6.73 -2.91 9.80
N VAL A 99 5.52 -2.37 9.68
CA VAL A 99 4.26 -3.12 9.63
C VAL A 99 3.76 -3.12 8.18
N ILE A 100 3.64 -4.31 7.58
CA ILE A 100 3.03 -4.45 6.26
C ILE A 100 1.51 -4.36 6.39
N VAL A 101 0.91 -3.33 5.79
CA VAL A 101 -0.53 -3.03 5.96
C VAL A 101 -1.42 -3.61 4.86
N GLY A 102 -0.85 -4.05 3.75
CA GLY A 102 -1.63 -4.58 2.64
C GLY A 102 -0.90 -4.62 1.32
N LYS A 103 -1.64 -4.98 0.27
CA LYS A 103 -1.20 -5.11 -1.10
C LYS A 103 -1.81 -4.02 -1.98
N THR A 104 -0.97 -3.21 -2.62
CA THR A 104 -1.44 -2.09 -3.43
C THR A 104 -1.90 -2.53 -4.81
N ASN A 105 -2.96 -1.90 -5.30
CA ASN A 105 -3.50 -2.14 -6.62
C ASN A 105 -2.53 -1.61 -7.71
N MET A 106 -2.58 -2.22 -8.89
CA MET A 106 -1.66 -1.98 -10.00
C MET A 106 -2.30 -2.40 -11.33
N ASP A 107 -1.73 -1.98 -12.46
CA ASP A 107 -2.07 -2.63 -13.74
C ASP A 107 -1.76 -4.14 -13.67
N GLU A 108 -2.62 -4.95 -14.28
CA GLU A 108 -2.49 -6.41 -14.28
C GLU A 108 -1.10 -6.84 -14.77
N PHE A 109 -0.43 -7.71 -13.99
CA PHE A 109 0.95 -8.16 -14.20
C PHE A 109 2.01 -7.04 -14.28
N GLY A 110 1.65 -5.80 -13.97
CA GLY A 110 2.52 -4.64 -14.08
C GLY A 110 2.55 -4.03 -15.49
N MET A 111 1.65 -4.46 -16.36
CA MET A 111 1.60 -4.09 -17.77
C MET A 111 0.63 -2.93 -17.99
N GLY A 112 1.14 -1.72 -17.79
CA GLY A 112 0.40 -0.48 -18.03
C GLY A 112 1.06 0.72 -17.36
N SER A 113 0.59 1.91 -17.74
CA SER A 113 1.15 3.18 -17.26
C SER A 113 0.11 4.07 -16.57
N HIS A 114 -1.10 3.55 -16.35
CA HIS A 114 -2.24 4.34 -15.85
C HIS A 114 -2.95 3.69 -14.66
N SER A 115 -2.61 2.44 -14.29
CA SER A 115 -3.32 1.65 -13.28
C SER A 115 -4.82 1.57 -13.52
N THR A 116 -5.21 1.53 -14.80
CA THR A 116 -6.60 1.41 -15.25
C THR A 116 -6.94 -0.01 -15.67
N ASN A 117 -5.92 -0.85 -15.93
CA ASN A 117 -6.06 -2.21 -16.45
C ASN A 117 -5.90 -3.25 -15.34
N SER A 118 -6.47 -2.98 -14.15
CA SER A 118 -6.50 -3.92 -13.04
C SER A 118 -7.79 -4.75 -13.09
N HIS A 119 -7.71 -6.05 -12.80
CA HIS A 119 -8.90 -6.88 -12.59
C HIS A 119 -9.77 -6.36 -11.43
N PHE A 120 -9.17 -5.73 -10.43
CA PHE A 120 -9.84 -5.19 -9.24
C PHE A 120 -10.39 -3.77 -9.46
N GLY A 121 -10.39 -3.30 -10.71
CA GLY A 121 -10.84 -1.96 -11.09
C GLY A 121 -9.73 -0.91 -11.03
N PRO A 122 -9.95 0.26 -11.67
CA PRO A 122 -8.93 1.28 -11.84
C PRO A 122 -8.54 1.95 -10.52
N VAL A 123 -7.27 2.32 -10.39
CA VAL A 123 -6.79 3.22 -9.34
C VAL A 123 -7.05 4.66 -9.77
N LYS A 124 -7.67 5.43 -8.88
CA LYS A 124 -8.09 6.81 -9.18
C LYS A 124 -7.31 7.81 -8.34
N MET A 125 -7.15 9.00 -8.89
CA MET A 125 -6.77 10.22 -8.18
C MET A 125 -7.79 11.31 -8.48
N VAL A 126 -8.03 12.19 -7.51
CA VAL A 126 -9.00 13.29 -7.64
C VAL A 126 -8.27 14.61 -7.53
N ARG A 127 -8.43 15.48 -8.53
CA ARG A 127 -7.88 16.84 -8.47
C ARG A 127 -8.64 17.66 -7.42
N PRO A 128 -8.06 18.75 -6.89
CA PRO A 128 -8.81 19.69 -6.06
C PRO A 128 -10.07 20.26 -6.74
N SER A 129 -10.13 20.24 -8.08
CA SER A 129 -11.30 20.61 -8.88
C SER A 129 -12.41 19.56 -8.90
N GLY A 130 -12.18 18.36 -8.35
CA GLY A 130 -13.14 17.25 -8.35
C GLY A 130 -13.04 16.31 -9.55
N GLU A 131 -12.16 16.60 -10.52
CA GLU A 131 -11.94 15.75 -11.69
C GLU A 131 -11.19 14.47 -11.30
N GLU A 132 -11.74 13.31 -11.69
CA GLU A 132 -11.07 12.02 -11.58
C GLU A 132 -10.06 11.82 -12.71
N PHE A 133 -8.86 11.34 -12.40
CA PHE A 133 -7.84 11.00 -13.38
C PHE A 133 -7.02 9.79 -12.93
N SER A 134 -6.21 9.26 -13.85
CA SER A 134 -5.31 8.15 -13.58
C SER A 134 -4.26 8.49 -12.51
N ALA A 135 -3.99 7.53 -11.62
CA ALA A 135 -2.89 7.61 -10.66
C ALA A 135 -1.48 7.40 -11.28
N GLY A 136 -1.38 7.23 -12.60
CA GLY A 136 -0.20 6.67 -13.27
C GLY A 136 -0.06 5.17 -13.03
N GLY A 137 1.00 4.55 -13.52
CA GLY A 137 1.14 3.10 -13.48
C GLY A 137 2.52 2.56 -13.87
N SER A 138 2.75 1.27 -13.67
CA SER A 138 1.78 0.31 -13.14
C SER A 138 1.63 0.33 -11.62
N SER A 139 2.42 1.13 -10.89
CA SER A 139 2.40 1.20 -9.42
C SER A 139 1.43 2.27 -8.87
N GLY A 140 0.27 2.48 -9.50
CA GLY A 140 -0.64 3.56 -9.13
C GLY A 140 -1.13 3.46 -7.70
N GLY A 141 -1.50 2.26 -7.22
CA GLY A 141 -1.96 2.08 -5.83
C GLY A 141 -0.90 2.45 -4.80
N SER A 142 0.38 2.14 -5.07
CA SER A 142 1.51 2.59 -4.23
C SER A 142 1.65 4.11 -4.22
N ALA A 143 1.54 4.75 -5.38
CA ALA A 143 1.59 6.21 -5.48
C ALA A 143 0.44 6.87 -4.70
N VAL A 144 -0.78 6.34 -4.83
CA VAL A 144 -1.93 6.84 -4.08
C VAL A 144 -1.74 6.64 -2.58
N ALA A 145 -1.34 5.45 -2.13
CA ALA A 145 -1.15 5.15 -0.70
C ALA A 145 -0.15 6.12 -0.03
N VAL A 146 0.91 6.51 -0.74
CA VAL A 146 1.86 7.53 -0.27
C VAL A 146 1.22 8.92 -0.30
N ALA A 147 0.58 9.30 -1.41
CA ALA A 147 -0.01 10.62 -1.60
C ALA A 147 -1.16 10.92 -0.62
N THR A 148 -1.89 9.90 -0.16
CA THR A 148 -3.01 10.02 0.79
C THR A 148 -2.61 9.73 2.23
N ASN A 149 -1.31 9.65 2.52
CA ASN A 149 -0.77 9.38 3.86
C ASN A 149 -1.23 8.04 4.47
N GLN A 150 -1.57 7.06 3.64
CA GLN A 150 -2.00 5.74 4.12
C GLN A 150 -0.81 4.86 4.52
N ALA A 151 0.25 4.84 3.71
CA ALA A 151 1.46 4.05 3.96
C ALA A 151 2.65 4.52 3.12
N TRP A 152 3.86 4.16 3.54
CA TRP A 152 5.02 4.10 2.64
C TRP A 152 4.83 2.93 1.66
N ALA A 153 5.44 2.96 0.46
CA ALA A 153 5.24 1.91 -0.53
C ALA A 153 6.43 1.72 -1.46
#